data_AF-A0A1Y2PDG8-F1
#
_entry.id   AF-A0A1Y2PDG8-F1
#
_cell.length_a   1.000
_cell.length_b   1.000
_cell.length_c   1.000
_cell.angle_alpha   90.00
_cell.angle_beta   90.00
_cell.angle_gamma   90.00
#
_symmetry.space_group_name_H-M   'P 1'
#
loop_
_entity.id
_entity.type
_entity.pdbx_description
1 polymer ?
#
loop_
_entity_poly.entity_id
_entity_poly.type
_entity_poly.pdbx_seq_one_letter_code
_entity_poly.pdbx_strand_id
1 'polypeptide(L)'
;MILVLLVVTPILLVVFGYFLWQSAMNNYGYNIFGWGVLIRLLLAVIACFWSIEIGIFLLIIFSLWNFITTWKNTSLFIALFSILFQPVALWFAFVALNKLAKEIND
;
A
#
# COMPACT_ATOMS: atom_id res chain seq x y z
N MET A 1 13.84 7.28 22.32
CA MET A 1 13.56 6.01 21.60
C MET A 1 12.13 5.94 21.05
N ILE A 2 11.10 6.11 21.88
CA ILE A 2 9.68 6.03 21.45
C ILE A 2 9.32 7.08 20.38
N LEU A 3 9.79 8.31 20.52
CA LEU A 3 9.56 9.39 19.54
C LEU A 3 10.16 9.08 18.16
N VAL A 4 11.34 8.45 18.13
CA VAL A 4 12.00 8.04 16.87
C VAL A 4 11.18 6.95 16.18
N LEU A 5 10.71 5.96 16.93
CA LEU A 5 9.86 4.89 16.39
C LEU A 5 8.49 5.38 15.89
N LEU A 6 7.88 6.36 16.58
CA LEU A 6 6.54 6.85 16.24
C LEU A 6 6.50 7.93 15.16
N VAL A 7 7.58 8.67 14.96
CA VAL A 7 7.61 9.81 14.02
C VAL A 7 8.61 9.60 12.90
N VAL A 8 9.83 9.16 13.20
CA VAL A 8 10.88 9.00 12.19
C VAL A 8 10.62 7.78 11.31
N THR A 9 10.20 6.66 11.89
CA THR A 9 9.92 5.44 11.12
C THR A 9 8.82 5.62 10.08
N PRO A 10 7.64 6.21 10.39
CA PRO A 10 6.62 6.46 9.37
C PRO A 10 7.11 7.40 8.26
N ILE A 11 7.85 8.46 8.60
CA ILE A 11 8.40 9.39 7.61
C ILE A 11 9.36 8.66 6.67
N LEU A 12 10.28 7.85 7.21
CA LEU A 12 11.21 7.05 6.40
C LEU A 12 10.47 6.06 5.50
N LEU A 13 9.42 5.41 6.00
CA LEU A 13 8.61 4.48 5.19
C LEU A 13 7.93 5.19 4.03
N VAL A 14 7.42 6.42 4.24
CA VAL A 14 6.80 7.23 3.19
C VAL A 14 7.80 7.66 2.15
N VAL A 15 8.95 8.18 2.59
CA VAL A 15 10.03 8.63 1.70
C VAL A 15 10.52 7.46 0.86
N PHE A 16 10.74 6.29 1.48
CA PHE A 16 11.20 5.11 0.77
C PHE A 16 10.14 4.56 -0.19
N GLY A 17 8.88 4.52 0.23
CA GLY A 17 7.75 4.15 -0.62
C GLY A 17 7.64 5.07 -1.84
N TYR A 18 7.80 6.38 -1.67
CA TYR A 18 7.81 7.35 -2.77
C TYR A 18 8.94 7.08 -3.76
N PHE A 19 10.18 6.88 -3.30
CA PHE A 19 11.30 6.58 -4.19
C PHE A 19 11.13 5.23 -4.92
N LEU A 20 10.55 4.23 -4.25
CA LEU A 20 10.24 2.95 -4.87
C LEU A 20 9.21 3.12 -6.00
N TRP A 21 8.15 3.88 -5.74
CA TRP A 21 7.13 4.20 -6.74
C TRP A 21 7.70 4.99 -7.91
N GLN A 22 8.48 6.03 -7.63
CA GLN A 22 9.12 6.86 -8.65
C GLN A 22 10.08 6.03 -9.51
N SER A 23 10.86 5.14 -8.89
CA SER A 23 11.75 4.22 -9.61
C SER A 23 10.98 3.26 -10.51
N ALA A 24 9.88 2.68 -10.01
CA ALA A 24 9.01 1.82 -10.81
C ALA A 24 8.40 2.56 -11.99
N MET A 25 8.00 3.82 -11.77
CA MET A 25 7.37 4.64 -12.81
C MET A 25 8.36 5.05 -13.91
N ASN A 26 9.53 5.54 -13.51
CA ASN A 26 10.54 6.05 -14.45
C ASN A 26 11.18 4.92 -15.27
N ASN A 27 11.41 3.75 -14.68
CA ASN A 27 12.12 2.66 -15.34
C ASN A 27 11.19 1.67 -16.07
N TYR A 28 9.94 1.53 -15.61
CA TYR A 28 9.04 0.48 -16.10
C TYR A 28 7.66 0.97 -16.55
N GLY A 29 7.30 2.23 -16.32
CA GLY A 29 5.97 2.72 -16.69
C GLY A 29 4.84 2.07 -15.89
N TYR A 30 5.12 1.41 -14.76
CA TYR A 30 4.14 0.70 -13.96
C TYR A 30 3.88 1.33 -12.58
N ASN A 31 2.60 1.60 -12.27
CA ASN A 31 2.19 2.16 -10.98
C ASN A 31 2.01 1.06 -9.92
N ILE A 32 3.04 0.85 -9.09
CA ILE A 32 3.06 -0.17 -8.04
C ILE A 32 2.06 0.05 -6.89
N PHE A 33 1.51 1.26 -6.76
CA PHE A 33 0.46 1.60 -5.79
C PHE A 33 -0.84 2.04 -6.50
N GLY A 34 -1.12 1.47 -7.66
CA GLY A 34 -2.33 1.76 -8.43
C GLY A 34 -3.63 1.31 -7.76
N TRP A 35 -4.76 1.74 -8.32
CA TRP A 35 -6.10 1.49 -7.78
C TRP A 35 -6.40 0.02 -7.51
N GLY A 36 -5.98 -0.90 -8.39
CA GLY A 36 -6.20 -2.34 -8.18
C GLY A 36 -5.52 -2.88 -6.92
N VAL A 37 -4.35 -2.35 -6.56
CA VAL A 37 -3.64 -2.71 -5.31
C VAL A 37 -4.44 -2.19 -4.11
N LEU A 38 -4.82 -0.91 -4.14
CA LEU A 38 -5.55 -0.26 -3.05
C LEU A 38 -6.92 -0.90 -2.79
N ILE A 39 -7.69 -1.19 -3.84
CA ILE A 39 -9.01 -1.82 -3.73
C ILE A 39 -8.91 -3.20 -3.10
N ARG A 40 -7.96 -4.03 -3.52
CA ARG A 40 -7.75 -5.37 -2.94
C ARG A 40 -7.41 -5.29 -1.46
N LEU A 41 -6.49 -4.40 -1.09
CA LEU A 41 -6.11 -4.21 0.32
C LEU A 41 -7.28 -3.68 1.15
N LEU A 42 -8.08 -2.77 0.60
CA LEU A 42 -9.31 -2.28 1.23
C LEU A 42 -10.30 -3.42 1.48
N LEU A 43 -10.52 -4.30 0.50
CA LEU A 43 -11.40 -5.46 0.64
C LEU A 43 -10.92 -6.43 1.75
N ALA A 44 -9.61 -6.66 1.87
CA ALA A 44 -9.07 -7.46 2.98
C ALA A 44 -9.35 -6.80 4.34
N VAL A 45 -9.16 -5.48 4.45
CA VAL A 45 -9.45 -4.73 5.68
C VAL A 45 -10.95 -4.77 6.02
N ILE A 46 -11.83 -4.59 5.03
CA ILE A 46 -13.27 -4.68 5.22
C ILE A 46 -13.66 -6.09 5.71
N ALA A 47 -13.07 -7.13 5.12
CA ALA A 47 -13.31 -8.51 5.54
C ALA A 47 -12.90 -8.79 6.99
N CYS A 48 -11.84 -8.14 7.51
CA CYS A 48 -11.46 -8.25 8.92
C CYS A 48 -12.57 -7.80 9.90
N PHE A 49 -13.47 -6.90 9.49
CA PHE A 49 -14.61 -6.49 10.33
C PHE A 49 -15.68 -7.59 10.44
N TRP A 50 -15.72 -8.55 9.51
CA TRP A 50 -16.65 -9.66 9.52
C TRP A 50 -16.05 -10.92 10.15
N SER A 51 -14.81 -11.25 9.77
CA SER A 51 -14.01 -12.32 10.35
C SER A 51 -12.53 -12.01 10.12
N ILE A 52 -11.76 -12.02 11.21
CA ILE A 52 -10.33 -11.75 11.17
C ILE A 52 -9.61 -12.82 10.33
N GLU A 53 -10.04 -14.08 10.42
CA GLU A 53 -9.48 -15.19 9.67
C GLU A 53 -9.65 -15.01 8.16
N ILE A 54 -10.86 -14.63 7.72
CA ILE A 54 -11.16 -14.34 6.31
C ILE A 54 -10.36 -13.13 5.83
N GLY A 55 -10.31 -12.07 6.63
CA GLY A 55 -9.56 -10.86 6.29
C GLY A 55 -8.06 -11.11 6.13
N ILE A 56 -7.45 -11.88 7.04
CA ILE A 56 -6.03 -12.28 6.95
C ILE A 56 -5.80 -13.18 5.72
N PHE A 57 -6.69 -14.14 5.47
CA PHE A 57 -6.59 -15.01 4.30
C PHE A 57 -6.62 -14.21 2.99
N LEU A 58 -7.57 -13.27 2.86
CA LEU A 58 -7.66 -12.36 1.71
C LEU A 58 -6.45 -11.45 1.59
N LEU A 59 -5.94 -10.93 2.71
CA LEU A 59 -4.72 -10.10 2.73
C LEU A 59 -3.53 -10.86 2.14
N ILE A 60 -3.34 -12.12 2.52
CA ILE A 60 -2.26 -12.97 1.98
C ILE A 60 -2.44 -13.18 0.48
N ILE A 61 -3.65 -13.56 0.04
CA ILE A 61 -3.94 -13.79 -1.39
C ILE A 61 -3.70 -12.51 -2.20
N PHE A 62 -4.22 -11.37 -1.75
CA PHE A 62 -4.06 -10.11 -2.46
C PHE A 62 -2.63 -9.61 -2.43
N SER A 63 -1.88 -9.83 -1.35
CA SER A 63 -0.46 -9.50 -1.28
C SER A 63 0.34 -10.33 -2.28
N LEU A 64 0.06 -11.63 -2.40
CA LEU A 64 0.66 -12.50 -3.43
C LEU A 64 0.26 -12.08 -4.84
N TRP A 65 -1.00 -11.71 -5.07
CA TRP A 65 -1.44 -11.17 -6.35
C TRP A 65 -0.63 -9.91 -6.70
N ASN A 66 -0.58 -8.96 -5.78
CA ASN A 66 0.13 -7.69 -5.95
C ASN A 66 1.63 -7.92 -6.18
N PHE A 67 2.23 -8.90 -5.49
CA PHE A 67 3.59 -9.36 -5.72
C PHE A 67 3.81 -9.76 -7.17
N ILE A 68 3.04 -10.75 -7.63
CA ILE A 68 3.19 -11.36 -8.95
C ILE A 68 2.97 -10.30 -10.03
N THR A 69 1.95 -9.46 -9.87
CA THR A 69 1.65 -8.40 -10.84
C THR A 69 2.77 -7.37 -10.87
N THR A 70 3.29 -6.95 -9.72
CA THR A 70 4.41 -6.00 -9.67
C THR A 70 5.67 -6.61 -10.28
N TRP A 71 5.99 -7.86 -9.96
CA TRP A 71 7.17 -8.54 -10.47
C TRP A 71 7.13 -8.67 -12.00
N LYS A 72 5.97 -9.07 -12.56
CA LYS A 72 5.80 -9.19 -14.01
C LYS A 72 5.95 -7.86 -14.77
N ASN A 73 5.67 -6.74 -14.13
CA ASN A 73 5.70 -5.42 -14.76
C ASN A 73 6.93 -4.57 -14.36
N THR A 74 7.75 -5.03 -13.41
CA THR A 74 8.90 -4.26 -12.90
C THR A 74 10.12 -5.15 -12.68
N SER A 75 10.57 -5.32 -11.43
CA SER A 75 11.66 -6.22 -11.02
C SER A 75 11.30 -6.92 -9.72
N LEU A 76 12.00 -8.03 -9.43
CA LEU A 76 11.80 -8.79 -8.20
C LEU A 76 12.02 -7.92 -6.95
N PHE A 77 13.04 -7.06 -6.97
CA PHE A 77 13.33 -6.14 -5.86
C PHE A 77 12.19 -5.16 -5.62
N ILE A 78 11.68 -4.53 -6.69
CA ILE A 78 10.55 -3.60 -6.57
C ILE A 78 9.31 -4.33 -6.04
N ALA A 79 9.05 -5.54 -6.50
CA ALA A 79 7.93 -6.35 -6.04
C ALA A 79 8.02 -6.74 -4.55
N LEU A 80 9.21 -7.12 -4.08
CA LEU A 80 9.44 -7.45 -2.67
C LEU A 80 9.22 -6.23 -1.78
N PHE A 81 9.82 -5.10 -2.14
CA PHE A 81 9.66 -3.87 -1.35
C PHE A 81 8.23 -3.33 -1.43
N SER A 82 7.56 -3.41 -2.58
CA SER A 82 6.22 -2.84 -2.72
C SER A 82 5.22 -3.44 -1.74
N ILE A 83 5.31 -4.74 -1.44
CA ILE A 83 4.46 -5.42 -0.44
C ILE A 83 4.69 -4.87 0.96
N LEU A 84 5.93 -4.62 1.35
CA LEU A 84 6.25 -4.07 2.66
C LEU A 84 5.65 -2.67 2.85
N PHE A 85 5.54 -1.90 1.77
CA PHE A 85 4.99 -0.54 1.78
C PHE A 85 3.49 -0.47 1.50
N GLN A 86 2.83 -1.57 1.12
CA GLN A 86 1.39 -1.60 0.83
C GLN A 86 0.49 -1.15 2.01
N PRO A 87 0.75 -1.54 3.27
CA PRO A 87 -0.04 -1.03 4.42
C PRO A 87 0.08 0.49 4.60
N VAL A 88 1.28 1.04 4.36
CA VAL A 88 1.53 2.48 4.42
C VAL A 88 0.78 3.19 3.30
N ALA A 89 0.82 2.66 2.08
CA ALA A 89 0.09 3.20 0.94
C ALA A 89 -1.43 3.20 1.18
N LEU A 90 -1.97 2.12 1.76
CA LEU A 90 -3.39 2.03 2.11
C LEU A 90 -3.77 3.10 3.15
N TRP A 91 -2.96 3.28 4.20
CA TRP A 91 -3.19 4.31 5.21
C TRP A 91 -3.25 5.71 4.59
N PHE A 92 -2.31 6.04 3.71
CA PHE A 92 -2.31 7.32 3.00
C PHE A 92 -3.55 7.51 2.12
N ALA A 93 -3.98 6.46 1.40
CA ALA A 93 -5.19 6.51 0.60
C ALA A 93 -6.42 6.81 1.46
N PHE A 94 -6.56 6.18 2.63
CA PHE A 94 -7.64 6.47 3.57
C PHE A 94 -7.62 7.90 4.09
N VAL A 95 -6.46 8.41 4.49
CA VAL A 95 -6.32 9.79 4.98
C VAL A 95 -6.68 10.80 3.89
N ALA A 96 -6.21 10.57 2.67
CA ALA A 96 -6.51 11.43 1.52
C ALA A 96 -8.01 11.41 1.19
N LEU A 97 -8.64 10.23 1.16
CA LEU A 97 -10.08 10.07 0.93
C LEU A 97 -10.92 10.74 2.01
N ASN A 98 -10.55 10.58 3.29
CA ASN A 98 -11.26 11.22 4.40
C ASN A 98 -11.15 12.75 4.34
N LYS A 99 -10.00 13.29 3.93
CA LYS A 99 -9.82 14.73 3.76
C LYS A 99 -10.65 15.27 2.59
N LEU A 100 -10.63 14.59 1.45
CA LEU A 100 -11.45 14.93 0.29
C LEU A 100 -12.95 14.83 0.61
N ALA A 101 -13.38 13.78 1.29
CA ALA A 101 -14.79 13.61 1.68
C ALA A 101 -15.25 14.70 2.65
N LYS A 102 -14.36 15.20 3.51
CA LYS A 102 -14.67 16.33 4.39
C LYS A 102 -14.80 17.63 3.58
N GLU A 103 -13.87 17.91 2.68
CA GLU A 103 -13.91 19.11 1.81
C GLU A 103 -15.10 19.12 0.84
N ILE A 104 -15.66 17.96 0.48
CA ILE A 104 -16.86 17.86 -0.37
C ILE A 104 -18.16 18.08 0.44
N ASN A 105 -18.16 17.75 1.73
CA ASN A 105 -19.34 17.86 2.60
C ASN A 105 -19.40 19.19 3.38
N ASP A 106 -18.31 19.97 3.40
CA ASP A 106 -18.26 21.36 3.86
C ASP A 106 -18.63 22.32 2.70
#